data_AF-Q4LBD3-F1
#
_entry.id   AF-Q4LBD3-F1
#
_cell.length_a   1.000
_cell.length_b   1.000
_cell.length_c   1.000
_cell.angle_alpha   90.00
_cell.angle_beta   90.00
_cell.angle_gamma   90.00
#
_symmetry.space_group_name_H-M   'P 1'
#
loop_
_entity.id
_entity.type
_entity.pdbx_description
1 polymer ?
#
loop_
_entity_poly.entity_id
_entity_poly.type
_entity_poly.pdbx_seq_one_letter_code
_entity_poly.pdbx_strand_id
1 'polypeptide(L)'
;AKGHAQSFRANLNTLRGYYNQSEAGSHTLQEMYGCEVGPDGRLLRGYEQFAYDGRDYIALNQDLRSWTAADTAAQVTQRKTEAAGEA
;
A
#
# COMPACT_ATOMS: atom_id res chain seq x y z
N ALA A 1 -3.39 0.94 17.04
CA ALA A 1 -4.36 2.00 16.70
C ALA A 1 -3.72 3.38 16.50
N LYS A 2 -3.15 4.04 17.53
CA LYS A 2 -2.59 5.41 17.38
C LYS A 2 -1.43 5.52 16.37
N GLY A 3 -0.58 4.50 16.26
CA GLY A 3 0.50 4.45 15.27
C GLY A 3 -0.01 4.49 13.83
N HIS A 4 -0.97 3.63 13.47
CA HIS A 4 -1.55 3.61 12.12
C HIS A 4 -2.16 4.95 11.73
N ALA A 5 -2.91 5.61 12.63
CA ALA A 5 -3.49 6.93 12.33
C ALA A 5 -2.43 7.98 11.97
N GLN A 6 -1.28 7.97 12.65
CA GLN A 6 -0.16 8.87 12.33
C GLN A 6 0.51 8.51 11.00
N SER A 7 0.74 7.21 10.74
CA SER A 7 1.30 6.74 9.47
C SER A 7 0.41 7.09 8.28
N PHE A 8 -0.90 6.85 8.37
CA PHE A 8 -1.85 7.21 7.31
C PHE A 8 -1.88 8.72 7.05
N ARG A 9 -1.80 9.54 8.10
CA ARG A 9 -1.72 11.00 7.95
C ARG A 9 -0.45 11.43 7.21
N ALA A 10 0.69 10.83 7.53
CA ALA A 10 1.95 11.11 6.85
C ALA A 10 1.89 10.67 5.38
N ASN A 11 1.40 9.45 5.13
CA ASN A 11 1.26 8.87 3.79
C ASN A 11 0.31 9.68 2.92
N LEU A 12 -0.82 10.17 3.45
CA LEU A 12 -1.73 11.06 2.72
C LEU A 12 -1.03 12.33 2.23
N ASN A 13 -0.16 12.93 3.04
CA ASN A 13 0.63 14.09 2.62
C ASN A 13 1.67 13.73 1.55
N THR A 14 2.30 12.56 1.67
CA THR A 14 3.25 12.06 0.65
C THR A 14 2.57 11.78 -0.68
N LEU A 15 1.43 11.08 -0.67
CA LEU A 15 0.65 10.76 -1.87
C LEU A 15 0.17 12.03 -2.58
N ARG A 16 -0.33 13.02 -1.82
CA ARG A 16 -0.68 14.33 -2.38
C ARG A 16 0.48 14.95 -3.18
N GLY A 17 1.70 14.83 -2.67
CA GLY A 17 2.92 15.26 -3.35
C GLY A 17 3.23 14.45 -4.61
N TYR A 18 3.10 13.12 -4.56
CA TYR A 18 3.33 12.25 -5.71
C TYR A 18 2.37 12.50 -6.87
N TYR A 19 1.12 12.81 -6.54
CA TYR A 19 0.07 13.11 -7.52
C TYR A 19 -0.04 14.61 -7.85
N ASN A 20 0.83 15.46 -7.31
CA ASN A 20 0.82 16.91 -7.52
C ASN A 20 -0.57 17.56 -7.28
N GLN A 21 -1.22 17.16 -6.20
CA GLN A 21 -2.57 17.61 -5.82
C GLN A 21 -2.51 18.84 -4.89
N SER A 22 -3.56 19.66 -4.92
CA SER A 22 -3.67 20.87 -4.09
C SER A 22 -3.98 20.55 -2.62
N GLU A 23 -3.62 21.46 -1.71
CA GLU A 23 -3.78 21.23 -0.26
C GLU A 23 -5.23 21.15 0.22
N ALA A 24 -6.16 21.80 -0.47
CA ALA A 24 -7.56 21.91 -0.07
C ALA A 24 -8.41 20.68 -0.48
N GLY A 25 -7.81 19.64 -1.07
CA GLY A 25 -8.50 18.42 -1.47
C GLY A 25 -8.81 17.47 -0.30
N SER A 26 -9.95 16.79 -0.37
CA SER A 26 -10.23 15.63 0.48
C SER A 26 -9.74 14.37 -0.23
N HIS A 27 -9.00 13.53 0.49
CA HIS A 27 -8.40 12.32 -0.05
C HIS A 27 -8.64 11.13 0.87
N THR A 28 -8.69 9.95 0.27
CA THR A 28 -8.89 8.68 0.97
C THR A 28 -7.72 7.74 0.71
N LEU A 29 -7.12 7.21 1.77
CA LEU A 29 -6.14 6.12 1.70
C LEU A 29 -6.73 4.92 2.43
N GLN A 30 -6.77 3.78 1.75
CA GLN A 30 -7.29 2.52 2.27
C GLN A 30 -6.20 1.46 2.22
N GLU A 31 -6.22 0.57 3.19
CA GLU A 31 -5.33 -0.58 3.31
C GLU A 31 -6.19 -1.83 3.52
N MET A 32 -5.88 -2.88 2.78
CA MET A 32 -6.43 -4.21 2.98
C MET A 32 -5.27 -5.16 3.19
N TYR A 33 -5.26 -5.85 4.33
CA TYR A 33 -4.28 -6.88 4.62
C TYR A 33 -4.96 -8.10 5.23
N GLY A 34 -4.33 -9.27 5.10
CA GLY A 34 -4.85 -10.51 5.64
C GLY A 34 -4.17 -11.74 5.08
N CYS A 35 -4.69 -12.91 5.44
CA CYS A 35 -4.20 -14.17 4.91
C CYS A 35 -5.30 -15.23 4.80
N GLU A 36 -5.09 -16.16 3.87
CA GLU A 36 -5.83 -17.41 3.77
C GLU A 36 -4.95 -18.54 4.30
N VAL A 37 -5.56 -19.42 5.10
CA VAL A 37 -4.90 -20.59 5.70
C VAL A 37 -5.60 -21.84 5.20
N GLY A 38 -4.82 -22.79 4.69
CA GLY A 38 -5.34 -24.05 4.17
C GLY A 38 -5.80 -25.03 5.27
N PRO A 39 -6.44 -26.15 4.90
CA PRO A 39 -6.87 -27.17 5.85
C PRO A 39 -5.73 -27.81 6.67
N ASP A 40 -4.50 -27.77 6.15
CA ASP A 40 -3.30 -28.25 6.84
C ASP A 40 -2.69 -27.20 7.79
N GLY A 41 -3.36 -26.05 7.96
CA GLY A 41 -2.91 -24.95 8.83
C GLY A 41 -1.78 -24.11 8.23
N ARG A 42 -1.39 -24.33 6.97
CA ARG A 42 -0.33 -23.55 6.32
C ARG A 42 -0.89 -22.33 5.59
N LEU A 43 -0.05 -21.29 5.51
CA LEU A 43 -0.35 -20.09 4.73
C LEU A 43 -0.56 -20.49 3.26
N LEU A 44 -1.76 -20.22 2.76
CA LEU A 44 -2.11 -20.41 1.35
C LEU A 44 -1.84 -19.13 0.56
N ARG A 45 -2.20 -17.97 1.14
CA ARG A 45 -2.07 -16.68 0.49
C ARG A 45 -1.97 -15.54 1.51
N GLY A 46 -1.07 -14.61 1.27
CA GLY A 46 -1.01 -13.32 1.98
C GLY A 46 -1.58 -12.20 1.12
N TYR A 47 -2.07 -11.16 1.78
CA TYR A 47 -2.59 -9.96 1.18
C TYR A 47 -2.04 -8.74 1.90
N GLU A 48 -1.57 -7.77 1.13
CA GLU A 48 -1.30 -6.41 1.56
C GLU A 48 -1.47 -5.49 0.36
N GLN A 49 -2.46 -4.60 0.40
CA GLN A 49 -2.84 -3.77 -0.73
C GLN A 49 -3.30 -2.41 -0.24
N PHE A 50 -2.90 -1.36 -0.97
CA PHE A 50 -3.31 0.00 -0.72
C PHE A 50 -4.08 0.55 -1.90
N ALA A 51 -5.10 1.34 -1.60
CA ALA A 51 -5.87 2.11 -2.58
C ALA A 51 -5.89 3.59 -2.20
N TYR A 52 -5.77 4.46 -3.20
CA TYR A 52 -5.80 5.92 -3.04
C TYR A 52 -6.92 6.53 -3.88
N ASP A 53 -7.79 7.32 -3.24
CA ASP A 53 -8.99 7.91 -3.83
C ASP A 53 -9.88 6.88 -4.56
N GLY A 54 -9.99 5.68 -3.97
CA GLY A 54 -10.82 4.58 -4.46
C GLY A 54 -10.23 3.82 -5.67
N ARG A 55 -8.97 4.06 -6.02
CA ARG A 55 -8.24 3.36 -7.08
C ARG A 55 -7.07 2.58 -6.50
N ASP A 56 -6.73 1.46 -7.13
CA ASP A 56 -5.55 0.69 -6.75
C ASP A 56 -4.31 1.58 -6.75
N TYR A 57 -3.48 1.43 -5.73
CA TYR A 57 -2.22 2.17 -5.59
C TYR A 57 -1.04 1.21 -5.68
N ILE A 58 -0.91 0.29 -4.72
CA ILE A 58 0.16 -0.71 -4.71
C ILE A 58 -0.32 -1.99 -4.01
N ALA A 59 0.08 -3.15 -4.51
CA ALA A 59 -0.31 -4.46 -3.97
C ALA A 59 0.88 -5.42 -3.88
N LEU A 60 0.99 -6.14 -2.77
CA LEU A 60 1.97 -7.21 -2.58
C LEU A 60 1.59 -8.40 -3.46
N ASN A 61 2.55 -8.90 -4.22
CA ASN A 61 2.35 -10.06 -5.08
C ASN A 61 2.23 -11.34 -4.27
N GLN A 62 1.69 -12.38 -4.90
CA GLN A 62 1.50 -13.69 -4.25
C GLN A 62 2.80 -14.35 -3.80
N ASP A 63 3.94 -13.92 -4.35
CA ASP A 63 5.27 -14.36 -3.92
C ASP A 63 5.70 -13.80 -2.55
N LEU A 64 4.95 -12.81 -2.02
CA LEU A 64 5.22 -12.07 -0.80
C LEU A 64 6.64 -11.47 -0.80
N ARG A 65 7.12 -11.03 -1.97
CA ARG A 65 8.48 -10.52 -2.16
C ARG A 65 8.58 -9.41 -3.19
N SER A 66 7.56 -9.24 -4.02
CA SER A 66 7.51 -8.19 -5.03
C SER A 66 6.19 -7.43 -4.95
N TRP A 67 6.18 -6.22 -5.48
CA TRP A 67 5.01 -5.35 -5.47
C TRP A 67 4.54 -5.06 -6.89
N THR A 68 3.23 -4.88 -7.06
CA THR A 68 2.64 -4.32 -8.27
C THR A 68 2.18 -2.89 -7.98
N ALA A 69 2.80 -1.94 -8.66
CA ALA A 69 2.38 -0.54 -8.68
C ALA A 69 1.29 -0.31 -9.74
N ALA A 70 0.21 0.37 -9.37
CA ALA A 70 -0.90 0.64 -10.28
C ALA A 70 -0.60 1.74 -11.30
N ASP A 71 0.24 2.71 -10.96
CA ASP A 71 0.63 3.82 -11.82
C ASP A 71 2.06 4.33 -11.56
N THR A 72 2.48 5.37 -12.29
CA THR A 72 3.82 5.95 -12.19
C THR A 72 4.11 6.57 -10.80
N ALA A 73 3.11 7.11 -10.11
CA ALA A 73 3.29 7.65 -8.77
C ALA A 73 3.50 6.52 -7.75
N ALA A 74 2.78 5.40 -7.90
CA ALA A 74 2.97 4.20 -7.10
C ALA A 74 4.34 3.53 -7.29
N GLN A 75 4.96 3.65 -8.47
CA GLN A 75 6.33 3.15 -8.70
C GLN A 75 7.37 3.81 -7.79
N VAL A 76 7.12 5.04 -7.31
CA VAL A 76 8.01 5.68 -6.34
C VAL A 76 8.00 4.92 -5.01
N THR A 77 6.82 4.51 -4.55
CA THR A 77 6.68 3.71 -3.34
C THR A 77 7.26 2.32 -3.55
N GLN A 78 6.93 1.65 -4.66
CA GLN A 78 7.49 0.33 -4.99
C GLN A 78 9.01 0.30 -4.85
N ARG A 79 9.73 1.24 -5.49
CA ARG A 79 11.20 1.28 -5.46
C ARG A 79 11.74 1.50 -4.05
N LYS A 80 11.06 2.30 -3.23
CA LYS A 80 11.47 2.55 -1.84
C LYS A 80 11.30 1.31 -0.99
N THR A 81 10.15 0.66 -1.10
CA THR A 81 9.80 -0.54 -0.35
C THR A 81 10.72 -1.71 -0.73
N GLU A 82 10.97 -1.91 -2.02
CA GLU A 82 11.93 -2.92 -2.51
C GLU A 82 13.36 -2.63 -2.04
N ALA A 83 13.80 -1.36 -2.06
CA ALA A 83 15.12 -0.98 -1.57
C ALA A 83 15.27 -1.15 -0.03
N ALA A 84 14.18 -1.04 0.72
CA ALA A 84 14.15 -1.26 2.16
C ALA A 84 14.05 -2.76 2.55
N GLY A 85 13.81 -3.65 1.57
CA GLY A 85 13.55 -5.07 1.84
C GLY A 85 12.20 -5.31 2.53
N GLU A 86 11.26 -4.38 2.39
CA GLU A 86 9.91 -4.44 2.98
C GLU A 86 8.96 -5.21 2.04
N ALA A 87 9.34 -6.44 1.69
CA ALA A 87 8.52 -7.38 0.95
C ALA A 87 8.65 -8.79 1.53
#